data_AF-A0A1Y4CCT8-F1
#
_entry.id   AF-A0A1Y4CCT8-F1
#
_cell.length_a   1.000
_cell.length_b   1.000
_cell.length_c   1.000
_cell.angle_alpha   90.00
_cell.angle_beta   90.00
_cell.angle_gamma   90.00
#
_symmetry.space_group_name_H-M   'P 1'
#
loop_
_entity.id
_entity.type
_entity.pdbx_description
1 polymer ?
#
loop_
_entity_poly.entity_id
_entity_poly.type
_entity_poly.pdbx_seq_one_letter_code
_entity_poly.pdbx_strand_id
1 'polypeptide(L)'
;MKKWVFWSAMCAVSLVNGGFFVGGSAGVMGRGIAGTDNQASLLFIPVLWLMAIWVLAALNLCTLLAGIRMEKGRSIHPLEVFHLSGLSRRAKASRAGFFLAAGLLMLFGYALFAPDILWAIGYALSGGLLLLFLNAWIRAFAQRAAYQ
;
A
#
# COMPACT_ATOMS: atom_id res chain seq x y z
N MET A 1 -9.29 -9.15 14.09
CA MET A 1 -10.25 -9.43 13.00
C MET A 1 -9.96 -10.81 12.41
N LYS A 2 -10.98 -11.58 12.01
CA LYS A 2 -10.76 -12.88 11.33
C LYS A 2 -9.94 -12.68 10.04
N LYS A 3 -8.98 -13.56 9.76
CA LYS A 3 -8.03 -13.42 8.64
C LYS A 3 -8.67 -13.09 7.28
N TRP A 4 -9.78 -13.73 6.92
CA TRP A 4 -10.41 -13.52 5.61
C TRP A 4 -11.17 -12.20 5.52
N VAL A 5 -11.74 -11.74 6.64
CA VAL A 5 -12.34 -10.40 6.73
C VAL A 5 -11.24 -9.34 6.62
N PHE A 6 -10.12 -9.56 7.30
CA PHE A 6 -8.95 -8.68 7.22
C PHE A 6 -8.37 -8.62 5.81
N TRP A 7 -8.19 -9.77 5.15
CA TRP A 7 -7.72 -9.84 3.77
C TRP A 7 -8.67 -9.14 2.80
N SER A 8 -9.98 -9.31 2.97
CA SER A 8 -10.98 -8.63 2.12
C SER A 8 -10.91 -7.11 2.27
N ALA A 9 -10.74 -6.62 3.50
CA ALA A 9 -10.53 -5.18 3.74
C ALA A 9 -9.23 -4.67 3.11
N MET A 10 -8.14 -5.46 3.18
CA MET A 10 -6.88 -5.11 2.54
C MET A 10 -6.98 -5.09 1.01
N CYS A 11 -7.67 -6.05 0.43
CA CYS A 11 -7.97 -6.08 -1.01
C CYS A 11 -8.76 -4.83 -1.42
N ALA A 12 -9.82 -4.49 -0.68
CA ALA A 12 -10.61 -3.28 -0.93
C ALA A 12 -9.76 -2.00 -0.87
N VAL A 13 -8.90 -1.84 0.15
CA VAL A 13 -7.98 -0.69 0.24
C VAL A 13 -6.99 -0.67 -0.92
N SER A 14 -6.49 -1.83 -1.37
CA SER A 14 -5.60 -1.90 -2.54
C SER A 14 -6.29 -1.43 -3.83
N LEU A 15 -7.57 -1.78 -4.02
CA LEU A 15 -8.37 -1.32 -5.16
C LEU A 15 -8.64 0.19 -5.08
N VAL A 16 -8.97 0.70 -3.90
CA VAL A 16 -9.15 2.15 -3.66
C VAL A 16 -7.86 2.91 -3.97
N ASN A 17 -6.71 2.40 -3.52
CA ASN A 17 -5.41 3.01 -3.81
C ASN A 17 -5.11 3.03 -5.32
N GLY A 18 -5.36 1.92 -6.02
CA GLY A 18 -5.27 1.85 -7.48
C GLY A 18 -6.22 2.83 -8.18
N GLY A 19 -7.45 2.97 -7.69
CA GLY A 19 -8.44 3.93 -8.18
C GLY A 19 -7.96 5.38 -8.04
N PHE A 20 -7.38 5.75 -6.90
CA PHE A 20 -6.77 7.07 -6.73
C PHE A 20 -5.60 7.30 -7.69
N PHE A 21 -4.76 6.30 -7.92
CA PHE A 21 -3.66 6.38 -8.88
C PHE A 21 -4.15 6.63 -10.30
N VAL A 22 -5.12 5.84 -10.77
CA VAL A 22 -5.69 5.98 -12.13
C VAL A 22 -6.43 7.31 -12.25
N GLY A 23 -7.24 7.69 -11.26
CA GLY A 23 -7.97 8.96 -11.27
C GLY A 23 -7.05 10.18 -11.32
N GLY A 24 -6.03 10.21 -10.45
CA GLY A 24 -5.05 11.30 -10.42
C GLY A 24 -4.23 11.39 -11.71
N SER A 25 -3.80 10.25 -12.27
CA SER A 25 -2.99 10.24 -13.50
C SER A 25 -3.81 10.46 -14.77
N ALA A 26 -5.09 10.09 -14.79
CA ALA A 26 -6.03 10.49 -15.85
C ALA A 26 -6.24 12.02 -15.85
N GLY A 27 -6.35 12.65 -14.67
CA GLY A 27 -6.38 14.10 -14.54
C GLY A 27 -5.12 14.77 -15.14
N VAL A 28 -3.94 14.17 -14.93
CA VAL A 28 -2.68 14.62 -15.55
C VAL A 28 -2.71 14.47 -17.07
N MET A 29 -3.20 13.34 -17.61
CA MET A 29 -3.36 13.17 -19.07
C MET A 29 -4.27 14.23 -19.69
N GLY A 30 -5.37 14.59 -19.02
CA GLY A 30 -6.34 15.56 -19.53
C GLY A 30 -5.82 17.00 -19.58
N ARG A 31 -4.98 17.39 -18.62
CA ARG A 31 -4.46 18.76 -18.51
C ARG A 31 -3.06 18.97 -19.09
N GLY A 32 -2.31 17.89 -19.32
CA GLY A 32 -0.91 17.92 -19.69
C GLY A 32 0.04 18.23 -18.53
N ILE A 33 1.34 18.14 -18.80
CA ILE A 33 2.41 18.43 -17.83
C ILE A 33 2.80 19.90 -17.98
N ALA A 34 2.53 20.69 -16.94
CA ALA A 34 2.85 22.11 -16.91
C ALA A 34 4.36 22.35 -17.07
N GLY A 35 4.72 23.37 -17.86
CA GLY A 35 6.12 23.78 -18.05
C GLY A 35 6.96 22.87 -18.94
N THR A 36 6.32 21.98 -19.73
CA THR A 36 7.02 21.12 -20.68
C THR A 36 6.45 21.30 -22.09
N ASP A 37 7.32 21.61 -23.05
CA ASP A 37 6.94 21.71 -24.47
C ASP A 37 6.71 20.33 -25.09
N ASN A 38 7.31 19.29 -24.50
CA ASN A 38 7.17 17.90 -24.93
C ASN A 38 6.24 17.12 -23.98
N GLN A 39 5.05 16.79 -24.49
CA GLN A 39 4.04 16.00 -23.78
C GLN A 39 4.16 14.48 -24.02
N ALA A 40 5.18 14.01 -24.74
CA ALA A 40 5.36 12.59 -25.05
C ALA A 40 5.46 11.71 -23.80
N SER A 41 5.89 12.28 -22.66
CA SER A 41 5.92 11.56 -21.38
C SER A 41 4.52 11.12 -20.90
N LEU A 42 3.44 11.75 -21.34
CA LEU A 42 2.07 11.32 -21.05
C LEU A 42 1.78 9.92 -21.61
N LEU A 43 2.48 9.49 -22.67
CA LEU A 43 2.33 8.13 -23.23
C LEU A 43 2.77 7.03 -22.26
N PHE A 44 3.57 7.36 -21.24
CA PHE A 44 3.91 6.40 -20.19
C PHE A 44 2.77 6.19 -19.19
N ILE A 45 1.79 7.09 -19.09
CA ILE A 45 0.71 6.96 -18.11
C ILE A 45 -0.13 5.69 -18.33
N PRO A 46 -0.60 5.36 -19.56
CA PRO A 46 -1.26 4.08 -19.82
C PRO A 46 -0.38 2.85 -19.52
N VAL A 47 0.93 2.94 -19.79
CA VAL A 47 1.88 1.87 -19.45
C VAL A 47 1.94 1.66 -17.94
N LEU A 48 1.97 2.76 -17.17
CA LEU A 48 1.94 2.71 -15.70
C LEU A 48 0.62 2.14 -15.17
N TRP A 49 -0.51 2.38 -15.83
CA TRP A 49 -1.79 1.75 -15.46
C TRP A 49 -1.74 0.23 -15.62
N LEU A 50 -1.22 -0.26 -16.75
CA LEU A 50 -1.04 -1.70 -16.97
C LEU A 50 -0.12 -2.31 -15.90
N MET A 51 1.00 -1.65 -15.61
CA MET A 51 1.89 -2.10 -14.53
C MET A 51 1.20 -2.10 -13.16
N ALA A 52 0.42 -1.06 -12.84
CA ALA A 52 -0.31 -0.97 -11.58
C ALA A 52 -1.32 -2.11 -11.42
N ILE A 53 -2.04 -2.49 -12.48
CA ILE A 53 -2.94 -3.66 -12.49
C ILE A 53 -2.16 -4.93 -12.13
N TRP A 54 -1.03 -5.17 -12.79
CA TRP A 54 -0.20 -6.35 -12.52
C TRP A 54 0.37 -6.36 -11.10
N VAL A 55 0.81 -5.21 -10.60
CA VAL A 55 1.32 -5.07 -9.23
C VAL A 55 0.21 -5.35 -8.22
N LEU A 56 -0.98 -4.78 -8.40
CA LEU A 56 -2.13 -5.02 -7.51
C LEU A 56 -2.59 -6.47 -7.57
N ALA A 57 -2.64 -7.08 -8.76
CA ALA A 57 -2.97 -8.49 -8.92
C ALA A 57 -1.94 -9.39 -8.23
N ALA A 58 -0.65 -9.16 -8.45
CA ALA A 58 0.43 -9.90 -7.82
C ALA A 58 0.41 -9.75 -6.29
N LEU A 59 0.19 -8.54 -5.78
CA LEU A 59 0.11 -8.25 -4.34
C LEU A 59 -1.08 -9.00 -3.70
N ASN A 60 -2.26 -8.92 -4.30
CA ASN A 60 -3.44 -9.62 -3.78
C ASN A 60 -3.30 -11.14 -3.90
N LEU A 61 -2.71 -11.66 -4.97
CA LEU A 61 -2.43 -13.10 -5.13
C LEU A 61 -1.41 -13.59 -4.11
N CYS A 62 -0.28 -12.90 -3.94
CA CYS A 62 0.76 -13.25 -2.97
C CYS A 62 0.20 -13.26 -1.54
N THR A 63 -0.59 -12.24 -1.18
CA THR A 63 -1.21 -12.18 0.15
C THR A 63 -2.28 -13.26 0.33
N LEU A 64 -3.06 -13.57 -0.71
CA LEU A 64 -4.03 -14.68 -0.69
C LEU A 64 -3.32 -16.03 -0.46
N LEU A 65 -2.27 -16.32 -1.24
CA LEU A 65 -1.47 -17.54 -1.11
C LEU A 65 -0.85 -17.67 0.29
N ALA A 66 -0.35 -16.56 0.85
CA ALA A 66 0.12 -16.53 2.24
C ALA A 66 -1.02 -16.81 3.24
N GLY A 67 -2.22 -16.26 3.01
CA GLY A 67 -3.41 -16.47 3.85
C GLY A 67 -3.95 -17.90 3.85
N ILE A 68 -3.85 -18.58 2.71
CA ILE A 68 -4.18 -20.02 2.59
C ILE A 68 -3.25 -20.84 3.49
N ARG A 69 -1.96 -20.48 3.54
CA ARG A 69 -0.96 -21.15 4.38
C ARG A 69 -1.09 -20.81 5.87
N MET A 70 -1.73 -19.71 6.25
CA MET A 70 -1.97 -19.35 7.66
C MET A 70 -3.01 -20.27 8.32
N GLU A 71 -2.88 -20.49 9.64
CA GLU A 71 -3.85 -21.27 10.42
C GLU A 71 -5.30 -20.74 10.29
N LYS A 72 -6.25 -21.67 10.38
CA LYS A 72 -7.68 -21.33 10.44
C LYS A 72 -7.97 -20.70 11.81
N GLY A 73 -8.62 -19.54 11.83
CA GLY A 73 -9.01 -18.85 13.08
C GLY A 73 -8.06 -17.76 13.58
N ARG A 74 -6.94 -17.49 12.89
CA ARG A 74 -6.02 -16.40 13.26
C ARG A 74 -6.76 -15.05 13.30
N SER A 75 -6.67 -14.35 14.43
CA SER A 75 -7.06 -12.94 14.54
C SER A 75 -5.87 -12.06 14.18
N ILE A 76 -6.09 -11.07 13.33
CA ILE A 76 -5.10 -10.06 12.95
C ILE A 76 -5.55 -8.72 13.51
N HIS A 77 -4.63 -8.01 14.16
CA HIS A 77 -4.85 -6.68 14.73
C HIS A 77 -3.95 -5.65 14.05
N PRO A 78 -4.48 -4.81 13.13
CA PRO A 78 -3.66 -3.88 12.36
C PRO A 78 -2.95 -2.83 13.22
N LEU A 79 -3.56 -2.45 14.35
CA LEU A 79 -3.04 -1.43 15.25
C LEU A 79 -1.87 -1.91 16.12
N GLU A 80 -1.55 -3.21 16.12
CA GLU A 80 -0.39 -3.74 16.85
C GLU A 80 0.94 -3.10 16.42
N VAL A 81 1.01 -2.56 15.20
CA VAL A 81 2.19 -1.85 14.71
C VAL A 81 2.48 -0.57 15.50
N PHE A 82 1.46 0.05 16.10
CA PHE A 82 1.59 1.25 16.93
C PHE A 82 1.90 0.93 18.40
N HIS A 83 1.70 -0.31 18.85
CA HIS A 83 2.05 -0.73 20.22
C HIS A 83 3.56 -0.92 20.38
N LEU A 84 4.27 0.13 20.79
CA LEU A 84 5.74 0.14 20.94
C LEU A 84 6.24 -0.33 22.32
N SER A 85 5.34 -0.51 23.28
CA SER A 85 5.66 -0.98 24.64
C SER A 85 6.15 -2.44 24.61
N GLY A 86 7.13 -2.77 25.45
CA GLY A 86 7.67 -4.13 25.56
C GLY A 86 8.53 -4.62 24.39
N LEU A 87 8.74 -3.82 23.34
CA LEU A 87 9.55 -4.21 22.19
C LEU A 87 11.06 -4.04 22.45
N SER A 88 11.85 -4.99 21.91
CA SER A 88 13.31 -4.88 21.86
C SER A 88 13.77 -3.66 21.04
N ARG A 89 14.99 -3.17 21.29
CA ARG A 89 15.57 -2.02 20.58
C ARG A 89 15.60 -2.22 19.06
N ARG A 90 15.90 -3.45 18.61
CA ARG A 90 15.88 -3.84 17.18
C ARG A 90 14.46 -3.81 16.60
N ALA A 91 13.45 -4.28 17.33
CA ALA A 91 12.07 -4.26 16.87
C ALA A 91 11.50 -2.83 16.78
N LYS A 92 11.88 -1.94 17.70
CA LYS A 92 11.56 -0.51 17.64
C LYS A 92 12.21 0.16 16.43
N ALA A 93 13.50 -0.10 16.17
CA ALA A 93 14.21 0.43 15.01
C ALA A 93 13.58 -0.03 13.68
N SER A 94 13.22 -1.30 13.57
CA SER A 94 12.51 -1.84 12.40
C SER A 94 11.15 -1.16 12.17
N ARG A 95 10.38 -0.88 13.23
CA ARG A 95 9.11 -0.15 13.12
C ARG A 95 9.31 1.31 12.73
N ALA A 96 10.31 1.98 13.30
CA ALA A 96 10.66 3.34 12.91
C ALA A 96 11.07 3.41 11.43
N GLY A 97 11.88 2.45 10.95
CA GLY A 97 12.25 2.33 9.54
C GLY A 97 11.04 2.10 8.64
N PHE A 98 10.09 1.26 9.05
CA PHE A 98 8.83 1.06 8.33
C PHE A 98 8.01 2.36 8.24
N PHE A 99 7.85 3.10 9.34
CA PHE A 99 7.12 4.37 9.32
C PHE A 99 7.82 5.42 8.45
N LEU A 100 9.15 5.48 8.47
CA LEU A 100 9.92 6.39 7.63
C LEU A 100 9.77 6.04 6.16
N ALA A 101 9.91 4.77 5.79
CA ALA A 101 9.71 4.31 4.41
C ALA A 101 8.27 4.57 3.93
N ALA A 102 7.27 4.30 4.77
CA ALA A 102 5.86 4.57 4.47
C ALA A 102 5.61 6.07 4.28
N GLY A 103 6.17 6.92 5.15
CA GLY A 103 6.08 8.37 5.04
C GLY A 103 6.72 8.90 3.77
N LEU A 104 7.90 8.38 3.38
CA LEU A 104 8.56 8.73 2.12
C LEU A 104 7.74 8.31 0.90
N LEU A 105 7.16 7.10 0.91
CA LEU A 105 6.29 6.64 -0.16
C LEU A 105 5.03 7.52 -0.29
N MET A 106 4.43 7.89 0.85
CA MET A 106 3.27 8.79 0.89
C MET A 106 3.64 10.18 0.35
N LEU A 107 4.80 10.72 0.73
CA LEU A 107 5.30 12.00 0.23
C LEU A 107 5.54 11.95 -1.28
N PHE A 108 6.12 10.88 -1.78
CA PHE A 108 6.33 10.68 -3.21
C PHE A 108 5.00 10.59 -3.97
N GLY A 109 4.04 9.82 -3.45
CA GLY A 109 2.69 9.73 -4.01
C GLY A 109 1.95 11.07 -4.02
N TYR A 110 2.11 11.86 -2.94
CA TYR A 110 1.57 13.23 -2.88
C TYR A 110 2.23 14.14 -3.92
N ALA A 111 3.57 14.10 -4.05
CA ALA A 111 4.31 14.90 -5.01
C ALA A 111 3.91 14.58 -6.47
N LEU A 112 3.60 13.32 -6.77
CA LEU A 112 3.17 12.89 -8.11
C LEU A 112 1.86 13.56 -8.56
N PHE A 113 0.97 13.84 -7.62
CA PHE A 113 -0.36 14.41 -7.89
C PHE A 113 -0.58 15.77 -7.22
N ALA A 114 0.48 16.43 -6.76
CA ALA A 114 0.41 17.66 -5.96
C ALA A 114 -0.54 18.76 -6.50
N PRO A 115 -0.73 18.93 -7.82
CA PRO A 115 -1.68 19.92 -8.32
C PRO A 115 -3.17 19.54 -8.09
N ASP A 116 -3.49 18.26 -7.87
CA ASP A 116 -4.83 17.79 -7.47
C ASP A 116 -4.79 17.22 -6.05
N ILE A 117 -4.94 18.11 -5.08
CA ILE A 117 -4.82 17.83 -3.64
C ILE A 117 -5.69 16.63 -3.20
N LEU A 118 -6.91 16.50 -3.73
CA LEU A 118 -7.81 15.40 -3.38
C LEU A 118 -7.25 14.03 -3.81
N TRP A 119 -6.74 13.92 -5.05
CA TRP A 119 -6.13 12.69 -5.56
C TRP A 119 -4.82 12.37 -4.83
N ALA A 120 -4.01 13.40 -4.58
CA ALA A 120 -2.75 13.28 -3.85
C ALA A 120 -2.95 12.76 -2.42
N ILE A 121 -3.86 13.37 -1.66
CA ILE A 121 -4.19 12.97 -0.29
C ILE A 121 -4.82 11.57 -0.29
N GLY A 122 -5.77 11.31 -1.18
CA GLY A 122 -6.43 10.01 -1.29
C GLY A 122 -5.44 8.88 -1.57
N TYR A 123 -4.54 9.08 -2.53
CA TYR A 123 -3.49 8.11 -2.87
C TYR A 123 -2.51 7.90 -1.71
N ALA A 124 -2.04 8.97 -1.06
CA ALA A 124 -1.12 8.87 0.06
C ALA A 124 -1.77 8.13 1.25
N LEU A 125 -2.97 8.54 1.68
CA LEU A 125 -3.66 7.94 2.83
C LEU A 125 -4.02 6.47 2.59
N SER A 126 -4.56 6.14 1.42
CA SER A 126 -4.88 4.75 1.06
C SER A 126 -3.63 3.88 0.95
N GLY A 127 -2.52 4.42 0.42
CA GLY A 127 -1.23 3.73 0.37
C GLY A 127 -0.64 3.48 1.75
N GLY A 128 -0.67 4.49 2.63
CA GLY A 128 -0.26 4.34 4.03
C GLY A 128 -1.08 3.27 4.77
N LEU A 129 -2.41 3.29 4.59
CA LEU A 129 -3.29 2.27 5.17
C LEU A 129 -2.99 0.87 4.62
N LEU A 130 -2.76 0.75 3.31
CA LEU A 130 -2.38 -0.52 2.68
C LEU A 130 -1.07 -1.07 3.26
N LEU A 131 -0.06 -0.22 3.45
CA LEU A 131 1.21 -0.62 4.08
C LEU A 131 1.00 -1.13 5.51
N LEU A 132 0.14 -0.49 6.30
CA LEU A 132 -0.18 -0.95 7.65
C LEU A 132 -0.83 -2.35 7.61
N PHE A 133 -1.76 -2.57 6.68
CA PHE A 133 -2.39 -3.87 6.49
C PHE A 133 -1.40 -4.95 6.05
N LEU A 134 -0.53 -4.65 5.09
CA LEU A 134 0.50 -5.57 4.62
C LEU A 134 1.48 -5.94 5.73
N ASN A 135 1.92 -4.97 6.53
CA ASN A 135 2.80 -5.24 7.67
C ASN A 135 2.12 -6.13 8.72
N ALA A 136 0.84 -5.88 9.04
CA ALA A 136 0.08 -6.75 9.94
C ALA A 136 -0.09 -8.17 9.37
N TRP A 137 -0.33 -8.30 8.07
CA TRP A 137 -0.43 -9.57 7.37
C TRP A 137 0.88 -10.37 7.41
N ILE A 138 2.00 -9.72 7.07
CA ILE A 138 3.34 -10.34 7.09
C ILE A 138 3.71 -10.78 8.50
N ARG A 139 3.41 -9.98 9.53
CA ARG A 139 3.65 -10.36 10.93
C ARG A 139 2.83 -11.57 11.34
N ALA A 140 1.55 -11.60 10.98
CA ALA A 140 0.68 -12.75 11.24
C ALA A 140 1.19 -14.02 10.53
N PHE A 141 1.79 -13.87 9.35
CA PHE A 141 2.42 -14.97 8.61
C PHE A 141 3.70 -15.46 9.30
N ALA A 142 4.60 -14.54 9.64
CA ALA A 142 5.91 -14.83 10.22
C ALA A 142 5.84 -15.47 11.60
N GLN A 143 4.82 -15.17 12.42
CA GLN A 143 4.61 -15.83 13.71
C GLN A 143 4.38 -17.34 13.59
N ARG A 144 4.03 -17.86 12.40
CA ARG A 144 3.96 -19.30 12.12
C ARG A 144 5.35 -19.95 12.01
N ALA A 145 6.35 -19.24 11.51
CA ALA A 145 7.69 -19.78 11.27
C ALA A 145 8.53 -19.92 12.55
N ALA A 146 8.09 -19.34 13.68
CA ALA A 146 8.78 -19.43 14.96
C ALA A 146 8.36 -20.64 15.82
N TYR A 147 7.38 -21.42 15.35
CA TYR A 147 6.81 -22.58 16.06
C TYR A 147 6.82 -23.87 15.22
N GLN A 148 7.57 -23.87 14.11
CA GLN A 148 7.96 -25.07 13.36
C GLN A 148 9.45 -25.28 13.53
#